data_AF-A0A944QCT6-F1
#
_entry.id   AF-A0A944QCT6-F1
#
_cell.length_a   1.000
_cell.length_b   1.000
_cell.length_c   1.000
_cell.angle_alpha   90.00
_cell.angle_beta   90.00
_cell.angle_gamma   90.00
#
_symmetry.space_group_name_H-M   'P 1'
#
loop_
_entity.id
_entity.type
_entity.pdbx_description
1 polymer ?
#
loop_
_entity_poly.entity_id
_entity_poly.type
_entity_poly.pdbx_seq_one_letter_code
_entity_poly.pdbx_strand_id
1 'polypeptide(L)'
;MSNPTGADAPTEKIAAQDKQPEPAASTDQTTESVEFEEPPAKVCPKCSVQTQTAGNFCPHCGAAYTRQRQIPKLSKRVILSAVGALIIAIAGLAIALSIQHNNQVNSEMAAAAAAAEAQQEREAEEARASAAASASAAAKEEADSAERVKRTAIVTALEESVLKDAKSRVDKGVLDGPITRASCTPLGGGSTDDLTAITGTFECIAVNKTEADGSESGYRFSATANWNEASYSWHLGS
;
A
#
# COMPACT_ATOMS: atom_id res chain seq x y z
N MET A 1 -39.58 13.91 -14.20
CA MET A 1 -38.67 14.70 -15.04
C MET A 1 -37.27 14.31 -14.63
N SER A 2 -36.62 13.56 -15.51
CA SER A 2 -35.42 12.78 -15.25
C SER A 2 -34.21 13.50 -15.85
N ASN A 3 -33.12 13.60 -15.10
CA ASN A 3 -31.75 13.49 -15.65
C ASN A 3 -30.70 13.47 -14.52
N PRO A 4 -29.89 12.40 -14.41
CA PRO A 4 -28.60 12.43 -13.75
C PRO A 4 -27.49 12.68 -14.79
N THR A 5 -26.63 13.65 -14.52
CA THR A 5 -25.35 13.90 -15.21
C THR A 5 -24.31 13.85 -14.10
N GLY A 6 -23.22 13.09 -14.13
CA GLY A 6 -22.49 12.41 -15.18
C GLY A 6 -21.10 12.31 -14.56
N ALA A 7 -20.67 11.09 -14.28
CA ALA A 7 -19.39 10.81 -13.64
C ALA A 7 -18.28 10.87 -14.70
N ASP A 8 -17.23 11.63 -14.42
CA ASP A 8 -15.95 11.54 -15.13
C ASP A 8 -14.86 11.19 -14.10
N ALA A 9 -14.49 9.91 -14.09
CA ALA A 9 -13.30 9.41 -13.42
C ALA A 9 -12.16 9.31 -14.46
N PRO A 10 -10.93 9.78 -14.16
CA PRO A 10 -9.82 9.60 -15.06
C PRO A 10 -9.28 8.17 -15.02
N THR A 11 -9.24 7.54 -16.20
CA THR A 11 -8.65 6.24 -16.49
C THR A 11 -7.14 6.27 -16.25
N GLU A 12 -6.70 5.64 -15.16
CA GLU A 12 -5.29 5.39 -14.87
C GLU A 12 -4.72 4.36 -15.85
N LYS A 13 -3.76 4.80 -16.66
CA LYS A 13 -2.96 3.94 -17.55
C LYS A 13 -2.10 3.02 -16.68
N ILE A 14 -2.53 1.78 -16.52
CA ILE A 14 -1.71 0.68 -16.01
C ILE A 14 -0.63 0.39 -17.06
N ALA A 15 0.58 0.86 -16.80
CA ALA A 15 1.77 0.46 -17.53
C ALA A 15 2.05 -1.01 -17.24
N ALA A 16 2.12 -1.79 -18.31
CA ALA A 16 2.41 -3.21 -18.32
C ALA A 16 3.73 -3.50 -17.58
N GLN A 17 3.65 -4.35 -16.55
CA GLN A 17 4.81 -4.95 -15.93
C GLN A 17 5.42 -5.97 -16.87
N ASP A 18 6.71 -5.75 -17.13
CA ASP A 18 7.63 -6.61 -17.84
C ASP A 18 7.60 -8.03 -17.27
N LYS A 19 7.19 -8.98 -18.10
CA LYS A 19 7.11 -10.40 -17.76
C LYS A 19 8.52 -10.98 -17.87
N GLN A 20 9.15 -11.15 -16.71
CA GLN A 20 10.45 -11.81 -16.56
C GLN A 20 10.40 -13.22 -17.19
N PRO A 21 11.35 -13.59 -18.07
CA PRO A 21 11.35 -14.92 -18.69
C PRO A 21 11.75 -16.01 -17.68
N GLU A 22 10.99 -17.09 -17.70
CA GLU A 22 11.25 -18.37 -17.01
C GLU A 22 12.66 -18.89 -17.31
N PRO A 23 13.42 -19.38 -16.32
CA PRO A 23 14.63 -20.14 -16.59
C PRO A 23 14.24 -21.49 -17.21
N ALA A 24 14.66 -21.68 -18.46
CA ALA A 24 14.53 -22.91 -19.20
C ALA A 24 15.03 -24.11 -18.39
N ALA A 25 14.15 -25.09 -18.21
CA ALA A 25 14.48 -26.41 -17.73
C ALA A 25 15.57 -27.02 -18.62
N SER A 26 16.74 -27.27 -18.04
CA SER A 26 17.79 -28.07 -18.67
C SER A 26 17.31 -29.51 -18.79
N THR A 27 16.91 -29.91 -19.98
CA THR A 27 16.90 -31.33 -20.39
C THR A 27 18.32 -31.85 -20.35
N ASP A 28 18.64 -32.56 -19.27
CA ASP A 28 19.85 -33.35 -19.13
C ASP A 28 19.77 -34.54 -20.11
N GLN A 29 20.50 -34.42 -21.22
CA GLN A 29 20.70 -35.52 -22.16
C GLN A 29 21.74 -36.47 -21.57
N THR A 30 21.26 -37.46 -20.81
CA THR A 30 22.07 -38.62 -20.43
C THR A 30 22.39 -39.41 -21.70
N THR A 31 23.57 -39.14 -22.24
CA THR A 31 24.19 -39.90 -23.33
C THR A 31 24.74 -41.18 -22.69
N GLU A 32 24.00 -42.28 -22.82
CA GLU A 32 24.39 -43.61 -22.36
C GLU A 32 25.52 -44.14 -23.27
N SER A 33 26.76 -43.78 -22.97
CA SER A 33 27.95 -44.43 -23.50
C SER A 33 28.02 -45.83 -22.91
N VAL A 34 27.75 -46.84 -23.74
CA VAL A 34 28.02 -48.25 -23.43
C VAL A 34 29.54 -48.42 -23.39
N GLU A 35 30.11 -48.18 -22.23
CA GLU A 35 31.49 -48.47 -21.88
C GLU A 35 31.65 -49.99 -21.87
N PHE A 36 32.42 -50.53 -22.82
CA PHE A 36 32.85 -51.93 -22.78
C PHE A 36 33.77 -52.09 -21.57
N GLU A 37 33.20 -52.45 -20.42
CA GLU A 37 33.95 -52.84 -19.22
C GLU A 37 34.88 -54.02 -19.57
N GLU A 38 36.18 -53.73 -19.73
CA GLU A 38 37.20 -54.77 -19.79
C GLU A 38 37.10 -55.62 -18.51
N PRO A 39 36.93 -56.96 -18.63
CA PRO A 39 36.71 -57.79 -17.46
C PRO A 39 37.91 -57.68 -16.51
N PRO A 40 37.67 -57.44 -15.20
CA PRO A 40 38.74 -57.15 -14.25
C PRO A 40 39.76 -58.28 -14.22
N ALA A 41 41.04 -57.94 -14.24
CA ALA A 41 42.12 -58.90 -14.13
C ALA A 41 42.06 -59.62 -12.77
N LYS A 42 41.80 -60.93 -12.79
CA LYS A 42 41.76 -61.77 -11.59
C LYS A 42 43.04 -62.58 -11.48
N VAL A 43 43.61 -62.65 -10.28
CA VAL A 43 44.75 -63.52 -9.96
C VAL A 43 44.22 -64.82 -9.39
N CYS A 44 44.58 -65.96 -10.00
CA CYS A 44 44.15 -67.26 -9.49
C CYS A 44 44.82 -67.56 -8.14
N PRO A 45 44.07 -67.86 -7.07
CA PRO A 45 44.65 -68.11 -5.75
C PRO A 45 45.45 -69.43 -5.66
N LYS A 46 45.35 -70.31 -6.67
CA LYS A 46 46.00 -71.62 -6.68
C LYS A 46 47.31 -71.64 -7.48
N CYS A 47 47.33 -71.04 -8.68
CA CYS A 47 48.51 -71.02 -9.55
C CYS A 47 49.12 -69.63 -9.75
N SER A 48 48.53 -68.60 -9.13
CA SER A 48 49.00 -67.20 -9.15
C SER A 48 49.07 -66.55 -10.54
N VAL A 49 48.51 -67.15 -11.58
CA VAL A 49 48.45 -66.55 -12.92
C VAL A 49 47.36 -65.48 -12.98
N GLN A 50 47.70 -64.32 -13.53
CA GLN A 50 46.76 -63.21 -13.78
C GLN A 50 46.09 -63.41 -15.15
N THR A 51 44.77 -63.43 -15.18
CA THR A 51 43.99 -63.63 -16.41
C THR A 51 42.79 -62.69 -16.42
N GLN A 52 42.49 -62.10 -17.58
CA GLN A 52 41.26 -61.35 -17.79
C GLN A 52 40.18 -62.34 -18.24
N THR A 53 39.28 -62.71 -17.33
CA THR A 53 38.18 -63.63 -17.64
C THR A 53 36.93 -63.31 -16.83
N ALA A 54 35.79 -63.34 -17.50
CA ALA A 54 34.47 -63.25 -16.86
C ALA A 54 34.08 -64.57 -16.14
N GLY A 55 34.81 -65.67 -16.41
CA GLY A 55 34.54 -66.98 -15.81
C GLY A 55 34.84 -67.05 -14.31
N ASN A 56 34.12 -67.94 -13.62
CA ASN A 56 34.33 -68.21 -12.19
C ASN A 56 35.51 -69.15 -11.91
N PHE A 57 36.16 -69.69 -12.94
CA PHE A 57 37.25 -70.66 -12.83
C PHE A 57 38.48 -70.23 -13.63
N CYS A 58 39.67 -70.53 -13.12
CA CYS A 58 40.93 -70.22 -13.77
C CYS A 58 41.17 -71.13 -14.97
N PRO A 59 41.43 -70.59 -16.18
CA PRO A 59 41.62 -71.40 -17.39
C PRO A 59 42.92 -72.23 -17.37
N HIS A 60 43.92 -71.85 -16.56
CA HIS A 60 45.19 -72.58 -16.48
C HIS A 60 45.15 -73.81 -15.59
N CYS A 61 44.36 -73.80 -14.50
CA CYS A 61 44.39 -74.89 -13.51
C CYS A 61 43.01 -75.36 -13.03
N GLY A 62 41.92 -74.78 -13.53
CA GLY A 62 40.54 -75.13 -13.20
C GLY A 62 40.04 -74.72 -11.81
N ALA A 63 40.80 -73.95 -11.02
CA ALA A 63 40.38 -73.54 -9.67
C ALA A 63 39.36 -72.40 -9.70
N ALA A 64 38.36 -72.41 -8.83
CA ALA A 64 37.39 -71.31 -8.71
C ALA A 64 38.02 -70.05 -8.11
N TYR A 65 37.71 -68.86 -8.65
CA TYR A 65 38.13 -67.57 -8.08
C TYR A 65 37.37 -67.24 -6.79
N THR A 66 36.16 -67.77 -6.63
CA THR A 66 35.34 -67.53 -5.45
C THR A 66 35.74 -68.51 -4.35
N ARG A 67 36.45 -68.02 -3.32
CA ARG A 67 36.44 -68.70 -2.02
C ARG A 67 35.01 -68.61 -1.50
N GLN A 68 34.32 -69.73 -1.44
CA GLN A 68 33.04 -69.85 -0.77
C GLN A 68 33.27 -69.48 0.71
N ARG A 69 32.98 -68.21 1.07
CA ARG A 69 32.99 -67.76 2.46
C ARG A 69 31.99 -68.65 3.18
N GLN A 70 32.48 -69.56 4.01
CA GLN A 70 31.62 -70.32 4.91
C GLN A 70 31.00 -69.31 5.87
N ILE A 71 29.75 -68.93 5.61
CA ILE A 71 28.98 -68.08 6.52
C ILE A 71 28.80 -68.91 7.79
N PRO A 72 29.30 -68.46 8.95
CA PRO A 72 29.15 -69.20 10.18
C PRO A 72 27.65 -69.39 10.46
N LYS A 73 27.25 -70.62 10.77
CA LYS A 73 25.85 -70.98 11.09
C LYS A 73 25.45 -70.29 12.40
N LEU A 74 24.93 -69.08 12.31
CA LEU A 74 24.32 -68.37 13.43
C LEU A 74 23.08 -69.14 13.90
N SER A 75 22.97 -69.35 15.22
CA SER A 75 21.87 -70.13 15.79
C SER A 75 20.53 -69.41 15.59
N LYS A 76 19.45 -70.16 15.34
CA LYS A 76 18.09 -69.62 15.13
C LYS A 76 17.62 -68.67 16.25
N ARG A 77 18.17 -68.82 17.46
CA ARG A 77 17.88 -67.95 18.62
C ARG A 77 18.45 -66.54 18.45
N VAL A 78 19.64 -66.43 17.84
CA VAL A 78 20.26 -65.12 17.56
C VAL A 78 19.45 -64.37 16.50
N ILE A 79 18.98 -65.07 15.47
CA ILE A 79 18.16 -64.49 14.41
C ILE A 79 16.83 -63.95 14.97
N LEU A 80 16.12 -64.73 15.80
CA LEU A 80 14.88 -64.28 16.44
C LEU A 80 15.09 -63.06 17.35
N SER A 81 16.19 -63.03 18.11
CA SER A 81 16.52 -61.87 18.96
C SER A 81 16.83 -60.61 18.12
N ALA A 82 17.55 -60.77 17.01
CA ALA A 82 17.88 -59.67 16.12
C ALA A 82 16.64 -59.09 15.42
N VAL A 83 15.72 -59.95 14.98
CA VAL A 83 14.45 -59.52 14.37
C VAL A 83 13.55 -58.81 15.40
N GLY A 84 13.45 -59.35 16.62
CA GLY A 84 12.71 -58.69 17.70
C GLY A 84 13.25 -57.30 18.04
N ALA A 85 14.58 -57.17 18.14
CA ALA A 85 15.24 -55.88 18.37
C ALA A 85 15.00 -54.89 17.21
N LEU A 86 15.03 -55.36 15.97
CA LEU A 86 14.77 -54.53 14.78
C LEU A 86 13.35 -53.95 14.78
N ILE A 87 12.34 -54.77 15.11
CA ILE A 87 10.94 -54.32 15.15
C ILE A 87 10.74 -53.23 16.20
N ILE A 88 11.35 -53.40 17.40
CA ILE A 88 11.29 -52.40 18.46
C ILE A 88 11.99 -51.11 18.03
N ALA A 89 13.14 -51.20 17.36
CA ALA A 89 13.87 -50.04 16.85
C ALA A 89 13.04 -49.26 15.81
N ILE A 90 12.37 -49.94 14.88
CA ILE A 90 11.51 -49.30 13.86
C ILE A 90 10.29 -48.63 14.50
N ALA A 91 9.62 -49.31 15.45
CA ALA A 91 8.47 -48.75 16.16
C ALA A 91 8.87 -47.51 16.99
N GLY A 92 10.02 -47.55 17.67
CA GLY A 92 10.55 -46.40 18.41
C GLY A 92 10.84 -45.21 17.50
N LEU A 93 11.39 -45.45 16.30
CA LEU A 93 11.68 -44.41 15.32
C LEU A 93 10.41 -43.71 14.81
N ALA A 94 9.35 -44.48 14.52
CA ALA A 94 8.08 -43.94 14.03
C ALA A 94 7.41 -43.01 15.05
N ILE A 95 7.44 -43.37 16.34
CA ILE A 95 6.89 -42.55 17.43
C ILE A 95 7.69 -41.25 17.57
N ALA A 96 9.02 -41.34 17.55
CA ALA A 96 9.89 -40.16 17.65
C ALA A 96 9.65 -39.17 16.49
N LEU A 97 9.53 -39.68 15.25
CA LEU A 97 9.24 -38.86 14.07
C LEU A 97 7.85 -38.20 14.14
N SER A 98 6.83 -38.91 14.63
CA SER A 98 5.48 -38.34 14.78
C SER A 98 5.43 -37.21 15.82
N ILE A 99 6.14 -37.34 16.95
CA ILE A 99 6.24 -36.28 17.96
C ILE A 99 6.95 -35.06 17.38
N GLN A 100 8.04 -35.26 16.65
CA GLN A 100 8.77 -34.18 16.00
C GLN A 100 7.90 -33.43 14.97
N HIS A 101 7.14 -34.16 14.15
CA HIS A 101 6.25 -33.58 13.16
C HIS A 101 5.09 -32.78 13.80
N ASN A 102 4.46 -33.33 14.84
CA ASN A 102 3.38 -32.64 15.55
C ASN A 102 3.87 -31.35 16.24
N ASN A 103 5.08 -31.37 16.81
CA ASN A 103 5.67 -30.16 17.40
C ASN A 103 5.96 -29.10 16.34
N GLN A 104 6.43 -29.51 15.16
CA GLN A 104 6.69 -28.58 14.06
C GLN A 104 5.40 -27.92 13.57
N VAL A 105 4.37 -28.71 13.29
CA VAL A 105 3.07 -28.20 12.82
C VAL A 105 2.43 -27.26 13.85
N ASN A 106 2.47 -27.61 15.14
CA ASN A 106 1.95 -26.74 16.20
C ASN A 106 2.74 -25.43 16.30
N SER A 107 4.06 -25.47 16.12
CA SER A 107 4.89 -24.26 16.12
C SER A 107 4.60 -23.34 14.94
N GLU A 108 4.35 -23.90 13.75
CA GLU A 108 3.98 -23.15 12.56
C GLU A 108 2.59 -22.52 12.71
N MET A 109 1.61 -23.27 13.25
CA MET A 109 0.28 -22.73 13.53
C MET A 109 0.32 -21.60 14.57
N ALA A 110 1.12 -21.75 15.63
CA ALA A 110 1.29 -20.70 16.64
C ALA A 110 1.95 -19.46 16.06
N ALA A 111 2.97 -19.63 15.21
CA ALA A 111 3.63 -18.52 14.52
C ALA A 111 2.68 -17.82 13.54
N ALA A 112 1.87 -18.59 12.80
CA ALA A 112 0.88 -18.05 11.86
C ALA A 112 -0.24 -17.28 12.60
N ALA A 113 -0.72 -17.79 13.74
CA ALA A 113 -1.71 -17.11 14.56
C ALA A 113 -1.16 -15.79 15.12
N ALA A 114 0.06 -15.80 15.67
CA ALA A 114 0.71 -14.59 16.18
C ALA A 114 0.96 -13.56 15.06
N ALA A 115 1.31 -14.01 13.85
CA ALA A 115 1.46 -13.12 12.70
C ALA A 115 0.11 -12.51 12.26
N ALA A 116 -0.96 -13.29 12.29
CA ALA A 116 -2.31 -12.82 11.95
C ALA A 116 -2.83 -11.81 13.00
N GLU A 117 -2.60 -12.06 14.28
CA GLU A 117 -2.94 -11.12 15.36
C GLU A 117 -2.15 -9.81 15.21
N ALA A 118 -0.83 -9.89 15.01
CA ALA A 118 0.00 -8.72 14.80
C ALA A 118 -0.40 -7.93 13.54
N GLN A 119 -0.92 -8.59 12.50
CA GLN A 119 -1.44 -7.94 11.31
C GLN A 119 -2.78 -7.23 11.60
N GLN A 120 -3.70 -7.89 12.30
CA GLN A 120 -4.98 -7.29 12.70
C GLN A 120 -4.78 -6.08 13.62
N GLU A 121 -3.81 -6.13 14.53
CA GLU A 121 -3.46 -5.00 15.38
C GLU A 121 -2.97 -3.80 14.57
N ARG A 122 -2.09 -4.02 13.58
CA ARG A 122 -1.61 -2.96 12.67
C ARG A 122 -2.74 -2.37 11.85
N GLU A 123 -3.59 -3.21 11.25
CA GLU A 123 -4.74 -2.76 10.47
C GLU A 123 -5.73 -1.97 11.32
N ALA A 124 -5.97 -2.39 12.56
CA ALA A 124 -6.82 -1.67 13.50
C ALA A 124 -6.20 -0.33 13.93
N GLU A 125 -4.89 -0.25 14.12
CA GLU A 125 -4.19 1.00 14.42
C GLU A 125 -4.24 1.97 13.23
N GLU A 126 -3.99 1.50 12.01
CA GLU A 126 -4.09 2.31 10.78
C GLU A 126 -5.53 2.79 10.54
N ALA A 127 -6.53 1.94 10.76
CA ALA A 127 -7.94 2.31 10.69
C ALA A 127 -8.30 3.39 11.73
N ARG A 128 -7.77 3.30 12.95
CA ARG A 128 -7.97 4.35 13.98
C ARG A 128 -7.28 5.65 13.61
N ALA A 129 -6.04 5.59 13.12
CA ALA A 129 -5.27 6.76 12.72
C ALA A 129 -5.94 7.51 11.55
N SER A 130 -6.38 6.76 10.53
CA SER A 130 -7.11 7.34 9.38
C SER A 130 -8.48 7.91 9.79
N ALA A 131 -9.22 7.25 10.68
CA ALA A 131 -10.47 7.78 11.22
C ALA A 131 -10.26 9.06 12.04
N ALA A 132 -9.19 9.14 12.84
CA ALA A 132 -8.85 10.34 13.57
C ALA A 132 -8.44 11.51 12.64
N ALA A 133 -7.68 11.21 11.59
CA ALA A 133 -7.29 12.20 10.58
C ALA A 133 -8.50 12.76 9.82
N SER A 134 -9.43 11.90 9.40
CA SER A 134 -10.65 12.32 8.70
C SER A 134 -11.59 13.14 9.58
N ALA A 135 -11.76 12.74 10.85
CA ALA A 135 -12.54 13.50 11.82
C ALA A 135 -11.93 14.89 12.07
N SER A 136 -10.61 14.99 12.19
CA SER A 136 -9.89 16.26 12.34
C SER A 136 -10.06 17.17 11.10
N ALA A 137 -9.94 16.60 9.89
CA ALA A 137 -10.16 17.33 8.65
C ALA A 137 -11.61 17.85 8.53
N ALA A 138 -12.59 17.03 8.89
CA ALA A 138 -14.01 17.43 8.88
C ALA A 138 -14.29 18.56 9.88
N ALA A 139 -13.75 18.46 11.10
CA ALA A 139 -13.89 19.51 12.11
C ALA A 139 -13.21 20.82 11.68
N LYS A 140 -12.06 20.75 11.01
CA LYS A 140 -11.38 21.91 10.44
C LYS A 140 -12.21 22.56 9.34
N GLU A 141 -12.77 21.78 8.43
CA GLU A 141 -13.61 22.29 7.35
C GLU A 141 -14.87 22.99 7.90
N GLU A 142 -15.50 22.42 8.93
CA GLU A 142 -16.64 23.04 9.59
C GLU A 142 -16.26 24.38 10.22
N ALA A 143 -15.14 24.44 10.95
CA ALA A 143 -14.64 25.68 11.55
C ALA A 143 -14.29 26.73 10.47
N ASP A 144 -13.61 26.33 9.40
CA ASP A 144 -13.24 27.19 8.28
C ASP A 144 -14.50 27.72 7.56
N SER A 145 -15.54 26.90 7.39
CA SER A 145 -16.82 27.30 6.81
C SER A 145 -17.57 28.32 7.68
N ALA A 146 -17.59 28.09 9.01
CA ALA A 146 -18.21 29.00 9.96
C ALA A 146 -17.50 30.36 9.98
N GLU A 147 -16.17 30.36 9.84
CA GLU A 147 -15.39 31.59 9.73
C GLU A 147 -15.69 32.35 8.44
N ARG A 148 -15.79 31.66 7.29
CA ARG A 148 -16.19 32.29 6.01
C ARG A 148 -17.56 32.96 6.13
N VAL A 149 -18.54 32.30 6.76
CA VAL A 149 -19.88 32.87 6.99
C VAL A 149 -19.80 34.18 7.80
N LYS A 150 -18.99 34.23 8.86
CA LYS A 150 -18.78 35.47 9.63
C LYS A 150 -18.15 36.57 8.78
N ARG A 151 -17.11 36.24 8.00
CA ARG A 151 -16.44 37.21 7.13
C ARG A 151 -17.37 37.76 6.06
N THR A 152 -18.19 36.90 5.44
CA THR A 152 -19.24 37.32 4.51
C THR A 152 -20.23 38.27 5.20
N ALA A 153 -20.66 37.97 6.42
CA ALA A 153 -21.57 38.85 7.17
C ALA A 153 -20.95 40.24 7.45
N ILE A 154 -19.65 40.31 7.72
CA ILE A 154 -18.91 41.58 7.87
C ILE A 154 -18.92 42.37 6.55
N VAL A 155 -18.68 41.71 5.41
CA VAL A 155 -18.71 42.38 4.09
C VAL A 155 -20.13 42.87 3.75
N THR A 156 -21.17 42.09 4.05
CA THR A 156 -22.55 42.54 3.86
C THR A 156 -22.86 43.77 4.73
N ALA A 157 -22.46 43.78 6.00
CA ALA A 157 -22.63 44.93 6.88
C ALA A 157 -21.86 46.17 6.39
N LEU A 158 -20.67 45.96 5.81
CA LEU A 158 -19.89 47.01 5.15
C LEU A 158 -20.64 47.59 3.94
N GLU A 159 -21.16 46.74 3.04
CA GLU A 159 -21.95 47.17 1.87
C GLU A 159 -23.19 47.96 2.29
N GLU A 160 -23.93 47.48 3.29
CA GLU A 160 -25.10 48.19 3.84
C GLU A 160 -24.73 49.56 4.42
N SER A 161 -23.59 49.64 5.12
CA SER A 161 -23.09 50.90 5.67
C SER A 161 -22.71 51.90 4.57
N VAL A 162 -22.04 51.44 3.52
CA VAL A 162 -21.68 52.26 2.35
C VAL A 162 -22.94 52.74 1.63
N LEU A 163 -23.91 51.85 1.41
CA LEU A 163 -25.18 52.18 0.78
C LEU A 163 -25.95 53.25 1.56
N LYS A 164 -26.02 53.10 2.89
CA LYS A 164 -26.68 54.05 3.78
C LYS A 164 -26.03 55.43 3.73
N ASP A 165 -24.69 55.50 3.77
CA ASP A 165 -23.97 56.77 3.68
C ASP A 165 -24.15 57.44 2.31
N ALA A 166 -24.02 56.66 1.23
CA ALA A 166 -24.19 57.16 -0.13
C ALA A 166 -25.59 57.77 -0.34
N LYS A 167 -26.65 57.11 0.14
CA LYS A 167 -28.02 57.65 0.14
C LYS A 167 -28.13 58.95 0.95
N SER A 168 -27.59 58.97 2.17
CA SER A 168 -27.57 60.18 3.00
C SER A 168 -26.84 61.35 2.33
N ARG A 169 -25.79 61.07 1.55
CA ARG A 169 -25.09 62.10 0.77
C ARG A 169 -25.88 62.60 -0.43
N VAL A 170 -26.66 61.73 -1.09
CA VAL A 170 -27.63 62.14 -2.12
C VAL A 170 -28.68 63.08 -1.52
N ASP A 171 -29.24 62.74 -0.35
CA ASP A 171 -30.24 63.57 0.33
C ASP A 171 -29.69 64.96 0.72
N LYS A 172 -28.39 65.04 0.98
CA LYS A 172 -27.66 66.30 1.27
C LYS A 172 -27.19 67.05 0.02
N GLY A 173 -27.44 66.52 -1.18
CA GLY A 173 -26.98 67.12 -2.45
C GLY A 173 -25.46 67.03 -2.68
N VAL A 174 -24.77 66.10 -2.01
CA VAL A 174 -23.32 65.88 -2.15
C VAL A 174 -23.01 64.87 -3.27
N LEU A 175 -23.90 63.90 -3.49
CA LEU A 175 -23.80 62.91 -4.57
C LEU A 175 -25.06 62.98 -5.45
N ASP A 176 -24.95 62.57 -6.70
CA ASP A 176 -26.07 62.45 -7.62
C ASP A 176 -26.78 61.10 -7.43
N GLY A 177 -28.10 61.14 -7.27
CA GLY A 177 -28.94 59.98 -7.04
C GLY A 177 -29.75 59.53 -8.26
N PRO A 178 -30.47 58.39 -8.15
CA PRO A 178 -30.63 57.55 -6.97
C PRO A 178 -29.53 56.47 -6.80
N ILE A 179 -29.15 56.15 -5.56
CA ILE A 179 -28.28 54.99 -5.27
C ILE A 179 -29.13 53.73 -5.11
N THR A 180 -28.88 52.73 -5.95
CA THR A 180 -29.67 51.49 -6.00
C THR A 180 -29.12 50.42 -5.06
N ARG A 181 -27.79 50.22 -5.03
CA ARG A 181 -27.10 49.27 -4.15
C ARG A 181 -25.64 49.64 -3.93
N ALA A 182 -24.99 48.94 -3.02
CA ALA A 182 -23.54 48.93 -2.89
C ALA A 182 -23.02 47.50 -3.11
N SER A 183 -21.80 47.39 -3.65
CA SER A 183 -21.11 46.10 -3.79
C SER A 183 -19.62 46.28 -3.55
N CYS A 184 -18.99 45.38 -2.81
CA CYS A 184 -17.57 45.42 -2.46
C CYS A 184 -16.80 44.29 -3.14
N THR A 185 -15.73 44.65 -3.85
CA THR A 185 -14.78 43.70 -4.47
C THR A 185 -13.49 43.67 -3.64
N PRO A 186 -12.96 42.50 -3.26
CA PRO A 186 -11.70 42.43 -2.50
C PRO A 186 -10.52 42.91 -3.36
N LEU A 187 -9.62 43.68 -2.73
CA LEU A 187 -8.32 44.06 -3.28
C LEU A 187 -7.23 43.19 -2.63
N GLY A 188 -6.24 42.77 -3.42
CA GLY A 188 -5.09 41.91 -3.06
C GLY A 188 -5.02 41.39 -1.61
N GLY A 189 -5.51 40.17 -1.37
CA GLY A 189 -5.47 39.50 -0.06
C GLY A 189 -6.71 39.71 0.82
N GLY A 190 -7.66 40.56 0.39
CA GLY A 190 -8.90 40.81 1.14
C GLY A 190 -10.03 39.81 0.95
N SER A 191 -9.80 38.64 0.35
CA SER A 191 -10.88 37.68 0.14
C SER A 191 -11.43 37.16 1.47
N THR A 192 -12.75 36.99 1.55
CA THR A 192 -13.40 36.24 2.63
C THR A 192 -12.89 34.80 2.71
N ASP A 193 -12.22 34.33 1.66
CA ASP A 193 -11.71 32.98 1.54
C ASP A 193 -10.30 32.75 2.11
N ASP A 194 -9.51 33.81 2.28
CA ASP A 194 -8.18 33.71 2.88
C ASP A 194 -8.28 33.83 4.40
N LEU A 195 -8.55 32.71 5.07
CA LEU A 195 -8.70 32.65 6.52
C LEU A 195 -7.40 32.96 7.29
N THR A 196 -6.26 33.04 6.61
CA THR A 196 -4.98 33.42 7.24
C THR A 196 -4.78 34.92 7.32
N ALA A 197 -5.47 35.69 6.47
CA ALA A 197 -5.46 37.14 6.54
C ALA A 197 -6.17 37.61 7.82
N ILE A 198 -5.58 38.60 8.50
CA ILE A 198 -6.17 39.29 9.67
C ILE A 198 -7.08 40.44 9.21
N THR A 199 -6.71 41.08 8.10
CA THR A 199 -7.43 42.20 7.52
C THR A 199 -7.70 41.95 6.05
N GLY A 200 -8.82 42.45 5.53
CA GLY A 200 -9.09 42.49 4.10
C GLY A 200 -9.36 43.90 3.61
N THR A 201 -8.79 44.26 2.46
CA THR A 201 -9.06 45.53 1.77
C THR A 201 -10.09 45.31 0.66
N PHE A 202 -10.97 46.27 0.47
CA PHE A 202 -12.06 46.21 -0.49
C PHE A 202 -12.19 47.52 -1.24
N GLU A 203 -12.57 47.41 -2.51
CA GLU A 203 -13.09 48.51 -3.29
C GLU A 203 -14.59 48.33 -3.44
N CYS A 204 -15.36 49.25 -2.87
CA CYS A 204 -16.81 49.23 -2.93
C CYS A 204 -17.33 50.27 -3.91
N ILE A 205 -18.40 49.95 -4.64
CA ILE A 205 -19.11 50.86 -5.52
C ILE A 205 -20.54 51.05 -5.03
N ALA A 206 -20.95 52.30 -4.79
CA ALA A 206 -22.35 52.66 -4.61
C ALA A 206 -22.95 53.00 -5.99
N VAL A 207 -23.72 52.08 -6.55
CA VAL A 207 -24.23 52.14 -7.92
C VAL A 207 -25.33 53.18 -8.03
N ASN A 208 -25.16 54.15 -8.93
CA ASN A 208 -26.17 55.15 -9.26
C ASN A 208 -26.74 54.99 -10.67
N LYS A 209 -26.02 54.30 -11.55
CA LYS A 209 -26.45 54.04 -12.92
C LYS A 209 -26.02 52.66 -13.38
N THR A 210 -26.98 51.89 -13.88
CA THR A 210 -26.75 50.64 -14.60
C THR A 210 -26.97 50.90 -16.10
N GLU A 211 -25.98 50.59 -16.91
CA GLU A 211 -26.00 50.75 -18.36
C GLU A 211 -26.74 49.59 -19.05
N ALA A 212 -27.07 49.76 -20.32
CA ALA A 212 -27.84 48.76 -21.09
C ALA A 212 -27.08 47.43 -21.32
N ASP A 213 -25.75 47.46 -21.26
CA ASP A 213 -24.87 46.30 -21.35
C ASP A 213 -24.71 45.57 -20.01
N GLY A 214 -25.34 46.07 -18.94
CA GLY A 214 -25.21 45.55 -17.57
C GLY A 214 -24.01 46.11 -16.80
N SER A 215 -23.21 46.98 -17.42
CA SER A 215 -22.11 47.69 -16.74
C SER A 215 -22.68 48.65 -15.70
N GLU A 216 -21.96 48.83 -14.60
CA GLU A 216 -22.42 49.66 -13.50
C GLU A 216 -21.45 50.80 -13.23
N SER A 217 -22.01 51.97 -13.01
CA SER A 217 -21.28 53.16 -12.61
C SER A 217 -21.86 53.72 -11.32
N GLY A 218 -21.01 54.41 -10.58
CA GLY A 218 -21.29 54.80 -9.22
C GLY A 218 -20.08 55.41 -8.53
N TYR A 219 -20.23 55.62 -7.24
CA TYR A 219 -19.21 56.24 -6.40
C TYR A 219 -18.34 55.16 -5.76
N ARG A 220 -17.02 55.31 -5.83
CA ARG A 220 -16.04 54.36 -5.29
C ARG A 220 -15.67 54.69 -3.85
N PHE A 221 -15.54 53.65 -3.04
CA PHE A 221 -15.15 53.70 -1.64
C PHE A 221 -14.02 52.71 -1.42
N SER A 222 -12.99 53.14 -0.71
CA SER A 222 -11.97 52.24 -0.17
C SER A 222 -12.38 51.80 1.23
N ALA A 223 -12.30 50.49 1.48
CA ALA A 223 -12.70 49.91 2.75
C ALA A 223 -11.66 48.90 3.27
N THR A 224 -11.63 48.73 4.58
CA THR A 224 -10.83 47.73 5.27
C THR A 224 -11.68 47.02 6.32
N ALA A 225 -11.66 45.70 6.32
CA ALA A 225 -12.25 44.86 7.34
C ALA A 225 -11.15 44.25 8.21
N ASN A 226 -11.37 44.22 9.52
CA ASN A 226 -10.56 43.48 10.48
C ASN A 226 -11.39 42.27 10.96
N TRP A 227 -10.95 41.08 10.56
CA TRP A 227 -11.71 39.85 10.79
C TRP A 227 -11.71 39.44 12.26
N ASN A 228 -10.61 39.68 12.99
CA ASN A 228 -10.48 39.33 14.40
C ASN A 228 -11.35 40.21 15.30
N GLU A 229 -11.45 41.50 14.98
CA GLU A 229 -12.26 42.45 15.74
C GLU A 229 -13.72 42.49 15.28
N ALA A 230 -14.05 41.77 14.21
CA ALA A 230 -15.33 41.88 13.50
C ALA A 230 -15.73 43.34 13.21
N SER A 231 -14.74 44.15 12.83
CA SER A 231 -14.88 45.60 12.62
C SER A 231 -14.52 45.97 11.18
N TYR A 232 -15.04 47.10 10.71
CA TYR A 232 -14.74 47.61 9.38
C TYR A 232 -14.73 49.13 9.36
N SER A 233 -13.98 49.68 8.42
CA SER A 233 -13.94 51.12 8.13
C SER A 233 -13.94 51.35 6.63
N TRP A 234 -14.45 52.51 6.22
CA TRP A 234 -14.52 52.89 4.81
C TRP A 234 -14.50 54.41 4.67
N HIS A 235 -14.07 54.87 3.50
CA HIS A 235 -14.13 56.28 3.11
C HIS A 235 -14.46 56.42 1.63
N LEU A 236 -15.01 57.58 1.27
CA LEU A 236 -15.28 57.93 -0.13
C LEU A 236 -13.95 58.24 -0.85
N GLY A 237 -13.82 57.74 -2.07
CA GLY A 237 -12.61 57.86 -2.89
C GLY A 237 -11.69 56.64 -2.79
N SER A 238 -11.04 56.31 -3.90
CA SER A 238 -9.99 55.28 -4.03
C SER A 238 -8.61 55.87 -3.80
#